data_AF-A0A9N8WNT7-F1
#
_entry.id   AF-A0A9N8WNT7-F1
#
_cell.length_a   1.000
_cell.length_b   1.000
_cell.length_c   1.000
_cell.angle_alpha   90.00
_cell.angle_beta   90.00
_cell.angle_gamma   90.00
#
_symmetry.space_group_name_H-M   'P 1'
#
loop_
_entity.id
_entity.type
_entity.pdbx_description
1 polymer ?
#
loop_
_entity_poly.entity_id
_entity_poly.type
_entity_poly.pdbx_seq_one_letter_code
_entity_poly.pdbx_strand_id
1 'polypeptide(L)'
;MGVKGLWKLISPVGRNVKLESLNNKRLAIDILYLEISIWLYQFLTAMRDKEGNGLKNAHLLGFFRRICKLLFYNIKPVFVFDGGAPELKRLTLNERRKRRTGNANNLQKTAEKLLSAQLRLHAVQESKGSCKKVITDDFNENKMSNTSPERLFSRRKRDEYDLPSISGGIEAMVTKDDPRLATEDDLKNFIREYNKAS
;
A
#
# COMPACT_ATOMS: atom_id res chain seq x y z
N MET A 1 9.83 -6.94 -0.56
CA MET A 1 10.39 -5.74 -1.23
C MET A 1 10.38 -5.98 -2.73
N GLY A 2 10.41 -4.96 -3.59
CA GLY A 2 10.42 -5.17 -5.04
C GLY A 2 9.80 -3.99 -5.80
N VAL A 3 9.83 -4.07 -7.13
CA VAL A 3 9.21 -3.07 -8.00
C VAL A 3 7.69 -3.13 -7.82
N LYS A 4 7.08 -1.98 -7.54
CA LYS A 4 5.64 -1.88 -7.30
C LYS A 4 4.88 -2.19 -8.60
N GLY A 5 3.83 -3.01 -8.49
CA GLY A 5 3.00 -3.39 -9.65
C GLY A 5 3.62 -4.44 -10.58
N LEU A 6 4.90 -4.79 -10.42
CA LEU A 6 5.58 -5.75 -11.30
C LEU A 6 4.86 -7.10 -11.36
N TRP A 7 4.48 -7.65 -10.20
CA TRP A 7 3.76 -8.93 -10.12
C TRP A 7 2.44 -8.95 -10.89
N LYS A 8 1.73 -7.81 -10.96
CA LYS A 8 0.48 -7.71 -11.74
C LYS A 8 0.76 -7.83 -13.24
N LEU A 9 1.90 -7.31 -13.70
CA LEU A 9 2.32 -7.35 -15.10
C LEU A 9 2.86 -8.72 -15.51
N ILE A 10 3.59 -9.41 -14.63
CA ILE A 10 4.20 -10.72 -14.93
C ILE A 10 3.31 -11.92 -14.58
N SER A 11 2.19 -11.69 -13.89
CA SER A 11 1.20 -12.74 -13.60
C SER A 11 0.81 -13.59 -14.82
N PRO A 12 0.53 -13.04 -16.03
CA PRO A 12 0.12 -13.84 -17.18
C PRO A 12 1.24 -14.74 -17.73
N VAL A 13 2.51 -14.43 -17.45
CA VAL A 13 3.66 -15.24 -17.92
C VAL A 13 4.17 -16.22 -16.85
N GLY A 14 3.59 -16.19 -15.65
CA GLY A 14 3.96 -17.07 -14.55
C GLY A 14 3.63 -18.54 -14.87
N ARG A 15 4.58 -19.44 -14.62
CA ARG A 15 4.37 -20.89 -14.74
C ARG A 15 4.31 -21.53 -13.36
N ASN A 16 3.27 -22.33 -13.14
CA ASN A 16 3.13 -23.08 -11.90
C ASN A 16 3.98 -24.35 -11.98
N VAL A 17 4.98 -24.45 -11.11
CA VAL A 17 5.91 -25.57 -11.06
C VAL A 17 5.65 -26.38 -9.80
N LYS A 18 5.39 -27.68 -9.96
CA LYS A 18 5.23 -28.61 -8.83
C LYS A 18 6.58 -28.79 -8.11
N LEU A 19 6.56 -28.91 -6.78
CA LEU A 19 7.77 -29.06 -5.97
C LEU A 19 8.56 -30.35 -6.31
N GLU A 20 7.87 -31.41 -6.72
CA GLU A 20 8.48 -32.68 -7.15
C GLU A 20 9.43 -32.51 -8.34
N SER A 21 9.13 -31.57 -9.25
CA SER A 21 9.97 -31.28 -10.43
C SER A 21 11.27 -30.54 -10.09
N LEU A 22 11.43 -30.14 -8.83
CA LEU A 22 12.63 -29.48 -8.30
C LEU A 22 13.57 -30.46 -7.57
N ASN A 23 13.28 -31.76 -7.62
CA ASN A 23 14.11 -32.81 -7.02
C ASN A 23 15.58 -32.68 -7.47
N ASN A 24 16.50 -32.76 -6.49
CA ASN A 24 17.95 -32.63 -6.65
C ASN A 24 18.46 -31.29 -7.22
N LYS A 25 17.60 -30.28 -7.37
CA LYS A 25 18.03 -28.95 -7.82
C LYS A 25 18.61 -28.15 -6.65
N ARG A 26 19.61 -27.32 -6.96
CA ARG A 26 20.15 -26.32 -6.05
C ARG A 26 19.28 -25.07 -6.14
N LEU A 27 18.68 -24.66 -5.03
CA LEU A 27 17.85 -23.46 -4.97
C LEU A 27 18.53 -22.41 -4.10
N ALA A 28 18.85 -21.26 -4.69
CA ALA A 28 19.28 -20.10 -3.93
C ALA A 28 18.06 -19.47 -3.25
N ILE A 29 18.11 -19.35 -1.94
CA ILE A 29 17.10 -18.68 -1.13
C ILE A 29 17.72 -17.36 -0.68
N ASP A 30 17.21 -16.27 -1.23
CA ASP A 30 17.56 -14.92 -0.81
C ASP A 30 16.97 -14.67 0.59
N ILE A 31 17.84 -14.65 1.59
CA ILE A 31 17.51 -14.31 2.96
C ILE A 31 17.86 -12.83 3.17
N LEU A 32 16.99 -11.95 2.69
CA LEU A 32 17.05 -10.56 3.09
C LEU A 32 16.56 -10.44 4.55
N TYR A 33 17.27 -9.70 5.39
CA TYR A 33 16.88 -9.39 6.79
C TYR A 33 15.42 -8.91 6.94
N LEU A 34 14.85 -8.34 5.87
CA LEU A 34 13.46 -7.88 5.83
C LEU A 34 12.44 -8.98 5.49
N GLU A 35 12.82 -10.01 4.72
CA GLU A 35 11.96 -11.16 4.42
C GLU A 35 11.86 -12.11 5.63
N ILE A 36 12.94 -12.24 6.42
CA ILE A 36 12.85 -12.84 7.76
C ILE A 36 11.87 -12.06 8.64
N SER A 37 11.87 -10.71 8.60
CA SER A 37 10.94 -9.89 9.37
C SER A 37 9.47 -10.08 8.94
N ILE A 38 9.21 -10.31 7.64
CA ILE A 38 7.88 -10.63 7.12
C ILE A 38 7.45 -12.04 7.50
N TRP A 39 8.33 -13.03 7.33
CA TRP A 39 8.07 -14.40 7.81
C TRP A 39 7.86 -14.40 9.32
N LEU A 40 8.69 -13.67 10.08
CA LEU A 40 8.58 -13.50 11.52
C LEU A 40 7.23 -12.91 11.89
N TYR A 41 6.78 -11.82 11.26
CA TYR A 41 5.49 -11.21 11.56
C TYR A 41 4.32 -12.17 11.26
N GLN A 42 4.37 -12.87 10.12
CA GLN A 42 3.36 -13.87 9.77
C GLN A 42 3.36 -15.04 10.75
N PHE A 43 4.54 -15.55 11.14
CA PHE A 43 4.65 -16.65 12.10
C PHE A 43 4.27 -16.24 13.52
N LEU A 44 4.63 -15.03 13.97
CA LEU A 44 4.23 -14.51 15.29
C LEU A 44 2.72 -14.33 15.40
N THR A 45 2.08 -13.96 14.28
CA THR A 45 0.63 -13.77 14.21
C THR A 45 -0.11 -15.12 14.07
N ALA A 46 0.49 -16.08 13.36
CA ALA A 46 -0.12 -17.38 13.07
C ALA A 46 0.12 -18.46 14.16
N MET A 47 1.26 -18.45 14.84
CA MET A 47 1.57 -19.36 15.94
C MET A 47 1.36 -18.66 17.28
N ARG A 48 0.09 -18.55 17.66
CA ARG A 48 -0.33 -18.19 19.01
C ARG A 48 -0.67 -19.45 19.79
N ASP A 49 -0.29 -19.47 21.06
CA ASP A 49 -0.72 -20.54 21.96
C ASP A 49 -2.23 -20.44 22.22
N LYS A 50 -2.84 -21.46 22.85
CA LYS A 50 -4.29 -21.45 23.19
C LYS A 50 -4.70 -20.25 24.04
N GLU A 51 -3.73 -19.63 24.71
CA GLU A 51 -3.87 -18.45 25.57
C GLU A 51 -3.56 -17.12 24.82
N GLY A 52 -3.29 -17.16 23.52
CA GLY A 52 -3.04 -15.96 22.70
C GLY A 52 -1.63 -15.38 22.79
N ASN A 53 -0.77 -15.93 23.65
CA ASN A 53 0.61 -15.52 23.80
C ASN A 53 1.45 -15.92 22.58
N GLY A 54 2.25 -14.99 22.07
CA GLY A 54 3.17 -15.25 20.95
C GLY A 54 4.34 -16.12 21.41
N LEU A 55 4.56 -17.26 20.75
CA LEU A 55 5.68 -18.14 21.11
C LEU A 55 7.03 -17.43 20.88
N LYS A 56 7.87 -17.38 21.93
CA LYS A 56 9.14 -16.65 21.95
C LYS A 56 10.18 -17.14 20.91
N ASN A 57 9.97 -18.29 20.26
CA ASN A 57 10.87 -18.87 19.25
C ASN A 57 10.17 -19.20 17.91
N ALA A 58 9.03 -18.58 17.60
CA ALA A 58 8.25 -18.90 16.40
C ALA A 58 9.05 -18.79 15.08
N HIS A 59 10.05 -17.93 15.03
CA HIS A 59 10.90 -17.73 13.86
C HIS A 59 11.82 -18.92 13.56
N LEU A 60 12.46 -19.50 14.58
CA LEU A 60 13.27 -20.71 14.41
C LEU A 60 12.40 -21.87 13.95
N LEU A 61 11.25 -22.07 14.59
CA LEU A 61 10.34 -23.17 14.27
C LEU A 61 9.79 -23.06 12.84
N GLY A 62 9.40 -21.85 12.42
CA GLY A 62 8.91 -21.58 11.08
C GLY A 62 9.98 -21.80 10.00
N PHE A 63 11.21 -21.38 10.28
CA PHE A 63 12.35 -21.59 9.39
C PHE A 63 12.72 -23.07 9.28
N PHE A 64 12.82 -23.76 10.42
CA PHE A 64 13.11 -25.19 10.50
C PHE A 64 12.10 -26.03 9.71
N ARG A 65 10.79 -25.79 9.89
CA ARG A 65 9.75 -26.51 9.13
C ARG A 65 9.88 -26.32 7.62
N ARG A 66 10.26 -25.13 7.17
CA ARG A 66 10.46 -24.85 5.73
C ARG A 66 11.71 -25.54 5.20
N ILE A 67 12.79 -25.59 5.97
CA ILE A 67 14.00 -26.37 5.61
C ILE A 67 13.66 -27.85 5.50
N CYS A 68 12.98 -28.43 6.49
CA CYS A 68 12.57 -29.83 6.46
C CYS A 68 11.71 -30.13 5.23
N LYS A 69 10.80 -29.22 4.87
CA LYS A 69 9.98 -29.38 3.66
C LYS A 69 10.82 -29.37 2.38
N LEU A 70 11.85 -28.53 2.27
CA LEU A 70 12.73 -28.50 1.11
C LEU A 70 13.59 -29.75 1.01
N LEU A 71 14.15 -30.19 2.14
CA LEU A 71 14.95 -31.41 2.22
C LEU A 71 14.13 -32.66 1.91
N PHE A 72 12.84 -32.69 2.29
CA PHE A 72 11.93 -33.79 1.95
C PHE A 72 11.80 -34.02 0.43
N TYR A 73 11.84 -32.94 -0.37
CA TYR A 73 11.85 -33.04 -1.84
C TYR A 73 13.26 -33.19 -2.43
N ASN A 74 14.27 -33.52 -1.62
CA ASN A 74 15.69 -33.60 -2.00
C ASN A 74 16.21 -32.33 -2.68
N ILE A 75 15.64 -31.18 -2.36
CA ILE A 75 16.14 -29.88 -2.81
C ILE A 75 17.34 -29.52 -1.95
N LYS A 76 18.40 -28.98 -2.56
CA LYS A 76 19.58 -28.48 -1.85
C LYS A 76 19.48 -26.96 -1.71
N PRO A 77 18.96 -26.42 -0.60
CA PRO A 77 18.86 -24.98 -0.40
C PRO A 77 20.25 -24.37 -0.17
N VAL A 78 20.54 -23.27 -0.85
CA VAL A 78 21.70 -22.42 -0.61
C VAL A 78 21.20 -21.08 -0.10
N PHE A 79 21.51 -20.78 1.14
CA PHE A 79 21.08 -19.53 1.77
C PHE A 79 22.06 -18.42 1.41
N VAL A 80 21.55 -17.39 0.73
CA VAL A 80 22.32 -16.20 0.37
C VAL A 80 21.89 -15.08 1.29
N PHE A 81 22.82 -14.58 2.08
CA PHE A 81 22.60 -13.44 2.96
C PHE A 81 23.08 -12.18 2.25
N ASP A 82 22.17 -11.24 2.02
CA ASP A 82 22.55 -9.89 1.57
C ASP A 82 23.36 -9.21 2.70
N GLY A 83 24.42 -8.52 2.31
CA GLY A 83 25.29 -7.81 3.25
C GLY A 83 24.72 -6.43 3.63
N GLY A 84 25.61 -5.47 3.86
CA GLY A 84 25.21 -4.08 4.06
C GLY A 84 24.47 -3.53 2.83
N ALA A 85 23.28 -2.96 3.05
CA ALA A 85 22.51 -2.36 1.97
C ALA A 85 23.27 -1.17 1.35
N PRO A 86 23.33 -1.05 0.01
CA PRO A 86 23.96 0.10 -0.64
C PRO A 86 23.24 1.41 -0.27
N GLU A 87 23.97 2.52 -0.31
CA GLU A 87 23.52 3.82 0.22
C GLU A 87 22.16 4.28 -0.35
N LEU A 88 21.94 4.09 -1.65
CA LEU A 88 20.66 4.36 -2.34
C LEU A 88 19.48 3.59 -1.72
N LYS A 89 19.66 2.31 -1.38
CA LYS A 89 18.63 1.47 -0.74
C LYS A 89 18.41 1.89 0.72
N ARG A 90 19.44 2.40 1.39
CA ARG A 90 19.37 2.86 2.79
C ARG A 90 18.51 4.12 2.94
N LEU A 91 18.66 5.10 2.05
CA LEU A 91 17.87 6.34 2.07
C LEU A 91 16.37 6.06 1.89
N THR A 92 16.03 5.27 0.88
CA THR A 92 14.64 4.89 0.58
C THR A 92 14.03 4.00 1.68
N LEU A 93 14.82 3.12 2.30
CA LEU A 93 14.38 2.30 3.43
C LEU A 93 14.08 3.15 4.67
N ASN A 94 14.93 4.14 4.96
CA ASN A 94 14.74 5.07 6.08
C ASN A 94 13.52 5.96 5.86
N GLU A 95 13.32 6.47 4.65
CA GLU A 95 12.14 7.25 4.31
C GLU A 95 10.86 6.43 4.49
N ARG A 96 10.87 5.18 4.02
CA ARG A 96 9.74 4.25 4.20
C ARG A 96 9.47 3.94 5.67
N ARG A 97 10.52 3.84 6.50
CA ARG A 97 10.39 3.66 7.96
C ARG A 97 9.77 4.90 8.60
N LYS A 98 10.25 6.11 8.28
CA LYS A 98 9.70 7.39 8.77
C LYS A 98 8.23 7.56 8.43
N ARG A 99 7.81 7.20 7.20
CA ARG A 99 6.41 7.25 6.78
C ARG A 99 5.51 6.29 7.57
N ARG A 100 5.98 5.06 7.84
CA ARG A 100 5.24 4.08 8.66
C ARG A 100 5.03 4.57 10.09
N THR A 101 6.08 5.10 10.72
CA THR A 101 5.98 5.66 12.08
C THR A 101 5.08 6.90 12.10
N GLY A 102 5.18 7.77 11.08
CA GLY A 102 4.30 8.93 10.94
C GLY A 102 2.83 8.55 10.83
N ASN A 103 2.51 7.54 10.01
CA ASN A 103 1.13 7.05 9.87
C ASN A 103 0.59 6.42 11.15
N ALA A 104 1.41 5.67 11.90
CA ALA A 104 1.00 5.11 13.19
C ALA A 104 0.60 6.21 14.19
N ASN A 105 1.42 7.27 14.26
CA ASN A 105 1.12 8.43 15.12
C ASN A 105 -0.14 9.18 14.68
N ASN A 106 -0.33 9.35 13.36
CA ASN A 106 -1.53 10.00 12.82
C ASN A 106 -2.80 9.17 13.06
N LEU A 107 -2.71 7.84 12.97
CA LEU A 107 -3.80 6.92 13.30
C LEU A 107 -4.20 7.03 14.78
N GLN A 108 -3.23 7.04 15.70
CA GLN A 108 -3.51 7.22 17.12
C GLN A 108 -4.22 8.55 17.40
N LYS A 109 -3.69 9.67 16.87
CA LYS A 109 -4.32 10.99 17.00
C LYS A 109 -5.73 11.06 16.40
N THR A 110 -5.97 10.32 15.31
CA THR A 110 -7.30 10.25 14.67
C THR A 110 -8.26 9.41 15.51
N ALA A 111 -7.80 8.29 16.07
CA ALA A 111 -8.58 7.45 16.96
C ALA A 111 -8.95 8.19 18.26
N GLU A 112 -8.01 8.93 18.85
CA GLU A 112 -8.25 9.78 20.02
C GLU A 112 -9.34 10.83 19.74
N LYS A 113 -9.24 11.53 18.61
CA LYS A 113 -10.24 12.52 18.20
C LYS A 113 -11.62 11.89 17.99
N LEU A 114 -11.68 10.74 17.31
CA LEU A 114 -12.93 10.00 17.10
C LEU A 114 -13.56 9.56 18.43
N LEU A 115 -12.77 8.99 19.33
CA LEU A 115 -13.22 8.57 20.66
C LEU A 115 -13.77 9.78 21.45
N SER A 116 -13.03 10.89 21.46
CA SER A 116 -13.47 12.10 22.16
C SER A 116 -14.78 12.68 21.61
N ALA A 117 -15.00 12.59 20.29
CA ALA A 117 -16.23 13.02 19.66
C ALA A 117 -17.41 12.10 20.04
N GLN A 118 -17.19 10.78 20.08
CA GLN A 118 -18.20 9.81 20.52
C GLN A 118 -18.60 10.03 21.98
N LEU A 119 -17.63 10.24 22.88
CA LEU A 119 -17.90 10.53 24.29
C LEU A 119 -18.72 11.82 24.48
N ARG A 120 -18.41 12.88 23.71
CA ARG A 120 -19.18 14.13 23.74
C ARG A 120 -20.61 13.94 23.25
N LEU A 121 -20.82 13.16 22.18
CA LEU A 121 -22.17 12.86 21.68
C LEU A 121 -22.99 12.08 22.72
N HIS A 122 -22.38 11.09 23.37
CA HIS A 122 -23.03 10.31 24.42
C HIS A 122 -23.45 11.19 25.60
N ALA A 123 -22.57 12.05 26.10
CA ALA A 123 -22.89 12.98 27.19
C ALA A 123 -24.02 13.97 26.84
N VAL A 124 -24.08 14.44 25.59
CA VAL A 124 -25.19 15.28 25.11
C VAL A 124 -26.50 14.49 24.99
N GLN A 125 -26.45 13.22 24.62
CA GLN A 125 -27.63 12.35 24.59
C GLN A 125 -28.15 12.05 26.00
N GLU A 126 -27.27 11.78 26.95
CA GLU A 126 -27.64 11.56 28.36
C GLU A 126 -28.26 12.81 29.01
N SER A 127 -27.69 13.99 28.75
CA SER A 127 -28.24 15.27 29.21
C SER A 127 -29.57 15.61 28.53
N LYS A 128 -29.76 15.27 27.25
CA LYS A 128 -31.06 15.38 26.56
C LYS A 128 -32.09 14.35 27.04
N GLY A 129 -31.65 13.21 27.56
CA GLY A 129 -32.51 12.22 28.23
C GLY A 129 -33.15 12.74 29.53
N SER A 130 -32.59 13.80 30.13
CA SER A 130 -33.12 14.43 31.35
C SER A 130 -34.11 15.58 31.07
N CYS A 131 -34.26 16.05 29.83
CA CYS A 131 -35.18 17.15 29.51
C CYS A 131 -36.12 16.81 28.35
N LYS A 132 -37.39 16.52 28.73
CA LYS A 132 -38.65 16.42 27.94
C LYS A 132 -39.19 15.02 27.70
N LYS A 133 -40.03 14.57 28.65
CA LYS A 133 -41.38 14.04 28.32
C LYS A 133 -42.36 15.23 28.32
N VAL A 134 -42.43 15.97 27.22
CA VAL A 134 -43.64 16.70 26.81
C VAL A 134 -43.68 16.65 25.29
N ILE A 135 -44.72 15.99 24.79
CA ILE A 135 -45.08 15.82 23.38
C ILE A 135 -45.71 17.13 22.91
N THR A 136 -45.36 17.59 21.70
CA THR A 136 -46.31 18.08 20.69
C THR A 136 -45.62 18.05 19.33
N ASP A 137 -46.25 17.33 18.40
CA ASP A 137 -46.00 17.35 16.97
C ASP A 137 -46.12 18.78 16.43
N ASP A 138 -45.18 19.22 15.59
CA ASP A 138 -45.46 20.19 14.54
C ASP A 138 -44.35 20.26 13.48
N PHE A 139 -44.81 20.50 12.26
CA PHE A 139 -44.18 20.45 10.95
C PHE A 139 -42.84 21.20 10.77
N ASN A 140 -42.04 20.68 9.83
CA ASN A 140 -41.55 21.37 8.61
C ASN A 140 -40.05 21.10 8.32
N GLU A 141 -39.75 19.98 7.65
CA GLU A 141 -38.45 19.77 7.01
C GLU A 141 -38.37 20.59 5.72
N ASN A 142 -37.93 21.85 5.85
CA ASN A 142 -37.36 22.57 4.72
C ASN A 142 -36.32 23.58 5.19
N LYS A 143 -35.07 23.11 5.32
CA LYS A 143 -33.86 23.94 5.12
C LYS A 143 -32.64 23.07 4.87
N MET A 144 -32.59 22.54 3.65
CA MET A 144 -31.34 22.24 2.98
C MET A 144 -30.62 23.59 2.74
N SER A 145 -29.48 23.80 3.37
CA SER A 145 -28.55 24.85 2.94
C SER A 145 -27.10 24.40 3.07
N ASN A 146 -26.52 24.21 1.90
CA ASN A 146 -25.16 24.58 1.53
C ASN A 146 -24.02 23.78 2.17
N THR A 147 -23.89 22.52 1.74
CA THR A 147 -22.54 21.96 1.53
C THR A 147 -22.38 21.65 0.06
N SER A 148 -21.48 22.38 -0.61
CA SER A 148 -21.13 22.15 -2.01
C SER A 148 -20.72 20.69 -2.23
N PRO A 149 -21.09 20.07 -3.37
CA PRO A 149 -20.82 18.66 -3.65
C PRO A 149 -19.33 18.32 -3.70
N GLU A 150 -18.44 19.33 -3.75
CA GLU A 150 -16.98 19.18 -3.71
C GLU A 150 -16.46 18.53 -2.42
N ARG A 151 -17.14 18.72 -1.29
CA ARG A 151 -16.65 18.17 0.00
C ARG A 151 -16.85 16.66 0.13
N LEU A 152 -17.76 16.05 -0.63
CA LEU A 152 -17.96 14.60 -0.61
C LEU A 152 -16.85 13.83 -1.34
N PHE A 153 -16.19 14.46 -2.33
CA PHE A 153 -15.07 13.85 -3.07
C PHE A 153 -13.75 13.88 -2.30
N SER A 154 -13.56 14.83 -1.39
CA SER A 154 -12.35 14.93 -0.55
C SER A 154 -12.19 13.82 0.52
N ARG A 155 -13.22 12.98 0.70
CA ARG A 155 -13.25 11.95 1.77
C ARG A 155 -12.97 10.53 1.27
N ARG A 156 -12.79 10.31 -0.03
CA ARG A 156 -12.11 9.08 -0.50
C ARG A 156 -10.67 9.20 -0.02
N LYS A 157 -10.23 8.22 0.78
CA LYS A 157 -8.80 7.98 1.08
C LYS A 157 -8.04 8.23 -0.23
N ARG A 158 -7.18 9.27 -0.26
CA ARG A 158 -6.17 9.37 -1.31
C ARG A 158 -5.43 8.04 -1.29
N ASP A 159 -5.52 7.30 -2.39
CA ASP A 159 -4.80 6.05 -2.55
C ASP A 159 -3.32 6.33 -2.25
N GLU A 160 -2.58 5.38 -1.69
CA GLU A 160 -1.16 5.54 -1.35
C GLU A 160 -0.29 5.86 -2.59
N TYR A 161 -0.89 5.80 -3.78
CA TYR A 161 -0.35 6.07 -5.11
C TYR A 161 -1.04 7.18 -5.88
N ASP A 162 -2.01 7.89 -5.29
CA ASP A 162 -2.64 9.01 -5.97
C ASP A 162 -1.63 10.13 -6.16
N LEU A 163 -1.25 10.33 -7.42
CA LEU A 163 -0.45 11.47 -7.84
C LEU A 163 -1.27 12.74 -7.59
N PRO A 164 -0.63 13.84 -7.14
CA PRO A 164 -1.31 15.11 -6.99
C PRO A 164 -1.96 15.49 -8.32
N SER A 165 -3.19 16.00 -8.26
CA SER A 165 -3.87 16.53 -9.44
C SER A 165 -3.00 17.66 -10.03
N ILE A 166 -2.48 17.44 -11.23
CA ILE A 166 -1.75 18.46 -11.98
C ILE A 166 -2.76 19.56 -12.31
N SER A 167 -2.57 20.75 -11.74
CA SER A 167 -3.38 21.92 -12.10
C SER A 167 -3.08 22.29 -13.54
N GLY A 168 -4.08 22.17 -14.42
CA GLY A 168 -3.98 22.57 -15.83
C GLY A 168 -3.80 21.43 -16.85
N GLY A 169 -3.95 20.17 -16.44
CA GLY A 169 -3.90 19.02 -17.36
C GLY A 169 -2.54 18.83 -18.04
N ILE A 170 -2.48 17.98 -19.07
CA ILE A 170 -1.25 17.75 -19.86
C ILE A 170 -0.82 19.04 -20.57
N GLU A 171 -1.78 19.86 -20.98
CA GLU A 171 -1.58 21.13 -21.69
C GLU A 171 -0.75 22.14 -20.88
N ALA A 172 -0.89 22.18 -19.54
CA ALA A 172 -0.09 23.06 -18.69
C ALA A 172 1.37 22.61 -18.49
N MET A 173 1.69 21.35 -18.81
CA MET A 173 3.07 20.84 -18.81
C MET A 173 3.75 21.00 -20.17
N VAL A 174 2.97 21.27 -21.22
CA VAL A 174 3.47 21.50 -22.58
C VAL A 174 3.73 22.98 -22.77
N THR A 175 4.98 23.39 -22.67
CA THR A 175 5.42 24.70 -23.15
C THR A 175 5.61 24.64 -24.67
N LYS A 176 5.23 25.69 -25.40
CA LYS A 176 5.41 25.77 -26.87
C LYS A 176 6.87 25.53 -27.32
N ASP A 177 7.82 25.72 -26.40
CA ASP A 177 9.26 25.56 -26.62
C ASP A 177 9.85 24.29 -25.94
N ASP A 178 9.05 23.24 -25.69
CA ASP A 178 9.58 21.98 -25.14
C ASP A 178 10.40 21.22 -26.21
N PRO A 179 11.72 21.00 -26.01
CA PRO A 179 12.58 20.31 -26.98
C PRO A 179 12.24 18.83 -27.20
N ARG A 180 11.30 18.27 -26.43
CA ARG A 180 10.79 16.90 -26.62
C ARG A 180 9.67 16.79 -27.65
N LEU A 181 9.07 17.90 -28.04
CA LEU A 181 8.01 17.95 -29.03
C LEU A 181 8.57 18.37 -30.38
N ALA A 182 8.11 17.72 -31.46
CA ALA A 182 8.45 18.14 -32.81
C ALA A 182 7.89 19.55 -33.07
N THR A 183 8.67 20.41 -33.72
CA THR A 183 8.18 21.74 -34.09
C THR A 183 7.09 21.62 -35.17
N GLU A 184 6.25 22.64 -35.31
CA GLU A 184 5.22 22.64 -36.36
C GLU A 184 5.80 22.44 -37.77
N ASP A 185 7.02 22.93 -37.99
CA ASP A 185 7.71 22.80 -39.26
C ASP A 185 8.23 21.37 -39.47
N ASP A 186 8.72 20.71 -38.43
CA ASP A 186 9.11 19.29 -38.48
C ASP A 186 7.92 18.38 -38.79
N LEU A 187 6.76 18.66 -38.19
CA LEU A 187 5.51 17.94 -38.47
C LEU A 187 5.03 18.14 -39.91
N LYS A 188 5.07 19.37 -40.43
CA LYS A 188 4.71 19.66 -41.83
C LYS A 188 5.66 18.97 -42.81
N ASN A 189 6.96 18.94 -42.49
CA ASN A 189 7.96 18.25 -43.31
C ASN A 189 7.72 16.74 -43.33
N PHE A 190 7.42 16.14 -42.17
CA PHE A 190 7.07 14.73 -42.07
C PHE A 190 5.82 14.38 -42.89
N ILE A 191 4.76 15.19 -42.82
CA ILE A 191 3.53 14.96 -43.61
C ILE A 191 3.81 15.08 -45.11
N ARG A 192 4.63 16.04 -45.53
CA ARG A 192 5.04 16.16 -46.95
C ARG A 192 5.84 14.96 -47.42
N GLU A 193 6.77 14.48 -46.61
CA GLU A 193 7.60 13.32 -46.93
C GLU A 193 6.75 12.05 -47.05
N TYR A 194 5.82 11.85 -46.11
CA TYR A 194 4.87 10.74 -46.14
C TYR A 194 4.00 10.76 -47.40
N ASN A 195 3.44 11.93 -47.75
CA ASN A 195 2.58 12.08 -48.93
C ASN A 195 3.35 12.01 -50.27
N LYS A 196 4.68 12.13 -50.25
CA LYS A 196 5.54 11.96 -51.42
C LYS A 196 5.94 10.50 -51.63
N ALA A 197 5.77 9.66 -50.60
CA ALA A 197 6.09 8.24 -50.59
C ALA A 197 4.87 7.32 -50.81
N SER A 198 3.64 7.86 -50.81
CA SER A 198 2.43 7.21 -51.35
C SER A 198 2.17 7.64 -52.78
#